data_AF-A0A7X8D0H2-F1
#
_entry.id   AF-A0A7X8D0H2-F1
#
_cell.length_a   1.000
_cell.length_b   1.000
_cell.length_c   1.000
_cell.angle_alpha   90.00
_cell.angle_beta   90.00
_cell.angle_gamma   90.00
#
_symmetry.space_group_name_H-M   'P 1'
#
loop_
_entity.id
_entity.type
_entity.pdbx_description
1 polymer ?
#
loop_
_entity_poly.entity_id
_entity_poly.type
_entity_poly.pdbx_seq_one_letter_code
_entity_poly.pdbx_strand_id
1 'polypeptide(L)'
;MEKLLKEKLKLAIELKDFTTEINNLCLKTQYSQLSSMLEERQNLIDDINKINGRIKEEEGNGRESNQIKKLKDQIKGIFVEVTETDKIIRKNINHQLTIVKEKLNNPKSTLTSKSLNIKA
;
A
#
# COMPACT_ATOMS: atom_id res chain seq x y z
N MET A 1 10.16 -9.67 24.39
CA MET A 1 10.58 -9.55 22.98
C MET A 1 9.76 -10.42 22.03
N GLU A 2 9.72 -11.75 22.21
CA GLU A 2 9.00 -12.64 21.28
C GLU A 2 7.49 -12.34 21.15
N LYS A 3 6.81 -12.03 22.27
CA LYS A 3 5.39 -11.64 22.26
C LYS A 3 5.14 -10.38 21.43
N LEU A 4 5.99 -9.36 21.57
CA LEU A 4 5.92 -8.11 20.80
C LEU A 4 6.16 -8.35 19.30
N LEU A 5 7.06 -9.28 18.96
CA LEU A 5 7.31 -9.64 17.56
C LEU A 5 6.14 -10.42 16.93
N LYS A 6 5.45 -11.27 17.70
CA LYS A 6 4.21 -11.93 17.23
C LYS A 6 3.09 -10.91 17.00
N GLU A 7 2.96 -9.95 17.91
CA GLU A 7 1.99 -8.84 17.77
C GLU A 7 2.30 -7.97 16.55
N LYS A 8 3.58 -7.59 16.36
CA LYS A 8 4.03 -6.84 15.18
C LYS A 8 3.83 -7.61 13.88
N LEU A 9 4.07 -8.93 13.88
CA LEU A 9 3.85 -9.77 12.70
C LEU A 9 2.37 -9.79 12.30
N LYS A 10 1.45 -9.88 13.27
CA LYS A 10 0.01 -9.84 13.01
C LYS A 10 -0.39 -8.53 12.33
N LEU A 11 0.03 -7.39 12.88
CA LEU A 11 -0.26 -6.06 12.30
C LEU A 11 0.38 -5.86 10.92
N ALA A 12 1.58 -6.42 10.71
CA ALA A 12 2.23 -6.37 9.39
C ALA A 12 1.41 -7.14 8.34
N ILE A 13 0.87 -8.30 8.68
CA ILE A 13 -0.03 -9.07 7.79
C ILE A 13 -1.29 -8.27 7.48
N GLU A 14 -1.94 -7.70 8.50
CA GLU A 14 -3.14 -6.85 8.32
C GLU A 14 -2.84 -5.65 7.40
N LEU A 15 -1.70 -4.97 7.59
CA LEU A 15 -1.26 -3.87 6.72
C LEU A 15 -1.10 -4.30 5.26
N LYS A 16 -0.53 -5.48 5.02
CA LYS A 16 -0.33 -6.01 3.67
C LYS A 16 -1.66 -6.29 2.98
N ASP A 17 -2.54 -7.01 3.66
CA ASP A 17 -3.84 -7.40 3.11
C ASP A 17 -4.67 -6.16 2.79
N PHE A 18 -4.66 -5.17 3.69
CA PHE A 18 -5.34 -3.89 3.51
C PHE A 18 -4.74 -3.04 2.37
N THR A 19 -3.42 -3.03 2.23
CA THR A 19 -2.75 -2.35 1.10
C THR A 19 -3.10 -3.01 -0.25
N THR A 20 -3.28 -4.33 -0.26
CA THR A 20 -3.75 -5.05 -1.44
C THR A 20 -5.18 -4.68 -1.80
N GLU A 21 -6.05 -4.54 -0.80
CA GLU A 21 -7.43 -4.08 -0.99
C GLU A 21 -7.50 -2.66 -1.58
N ILE A 22 -6.67 -1.73 -1.07
CA ILE A 22 -6.52 -0.39 -1.63
C ILE A 22 -6.14 -0.44 -3.12
N ASN A 23 -5.20 -1.31 -3.50
CA ASN A 23 -4.80 -1.47 -4.89
C ASN A 23 -5.92 -2.00 -5.80
N ASN A 24 -6.83 -2.82 -5.24
CA ASN A 24 -7.95 -3.39 -5.98
C ASN A 24 -9.12 -2.42 -6.16
N LEU A 25 -9.14 -1.29 -5.45
CA LEU A 25 -10.19 -0.27 -5.64
C LEU A 25 -10.09 0.40 -7.01
N CYS A 26 -11.24 0.54 -7.67
CA CYS A 26 -11.32 1.33 -8.89
C CYS A 26 -11.26 2.81 -8.54
N LEU A 27 -10.09 3.43 -8.75
CA LEU A 27 -9.85 4.85 -8.50
C LEU A 27 -10.90 5.78 -9.12
N LYS A 28 -11.64 5.35 -10.17
CA LYS A 28 -12.66 6.18 -10.82
C LYS A 28 -13.98 6.28 -10.06
N THR A 29 -14.32 5.32 -9.19
CA THR A 29 -15.68 5.23 -8.60
C THR A 29 -15.69 5.22 -7.07
N GLN A 30 -14.53 5.11 -6.41
CA GLN A 30 -14.44 4.84 -4.96
C GLN A 30 -13.48 5.79 -4.22
N TYR A 31 -13.35 7.05 -4.66
CA TYR A 31 -12.44 8.03 -4.04
C TYR A 31 -12.68 8.28 -2.55
N SER A 32 -13.94 8.33 -2.10
CA SER A 32 -14.27 8.50 -0.69
C SER A 32 -13.84 7.31 0.17
N GLN A 33 -14.06 6.09 -0.33
CA GLN A 33 -13.62 4.84 0.31
C GLN A 33 -12.09 4.77 0.37
N LEU A 34 -11.40 5.17 -0.70
CA LEU A 34 -9.95 5.25 -0.73
C LEU A 34 -9.39 6.19 0.35
N SER A 35 -10.02 7.36 0.55
CA SER A 35 -9.56 8.32 1.56
C SER A 35 -9.62 7.72 2.97
N SER A 36 -10.74 7.08 3.32
CA SER A 36 -10.90 6.42 4.63
C SER A 36 -9.87 5.30 4.83
N MET A 37 -9.60 4.51 3.78
CA MET A 37 -8.59 3.45 3.87
C MET A 37 -7.17 4.02 4.01
N LEU A 38 -6.84 5.15 3.39
CA LEU A 38 -5.53 5.77 3.61
C LEU A 38 -5.31 6.19 5.07
N GLU A 39 -6.36 6.66 5.75
CA GLU A 39 -6.33 6.99 7.18
C GLU A 39 -6.18 5.75 8.06
N GLU A 40 -6.96 4.69 7.80
CA GLU A 40 -6.87 3.43 8.56
C GLU A 40 -5.49 2.75 8.38
N ARG A 41 -4.93 2.84 7.17
CA ARG A 41 -3.57 2.39 6.90
C ARG A 41 -2.53 3.17 7.69
N GLN A 42 -2.72 4.48 7.89
CA GLN A 42 -1.83 5.29 8.73
C GLN A 42 -1.92 4.86 10.21
N ASN A 43 -3.11 4.55 10.71
CA ASN A 43 -3.28 4.04 12.08
C ASN A 43 -2.50 2.72 12.30
N LEU A 44 -2.55 1.79 11.32
CA LEU A 44 -1.76 0.55 11.36
C LEU A 44 -0.24 0.82 11.42
N ILE A 45 0.25 1.79 10.65
CA ILE A 45 1.66 2.20 10.68
C ILE A 45 2.04 2.77 12.04
N ASP A 46 1.18 3.61 12.62
CA ASP A 46 1.42 4.24 13.92
C ASP A 46 1.46 3.18 15.04
N ASP A 47 0.59 2.18 15.00
CA ASP A 47 0.60 1.08 15.96
C ASP A 47 1.84 0.19 15.82
N ILE A 48 2.28 -0.10 14.59
CA ILE A 48 3.57 -0.76 14.33
C ILE A 48 4.73 0.06 14.91
N ASN A 49 4.70 1.39 14.78
CA ASN A 49 5.74 2.27 15.29
C ASN A 49 5.76 2.33 16.82
N LYS A 50 4.60 2.29 17.49
CA LYS A 50 4.54 2.15 18.95
C LYS A 50 5.20 0.85 19.41
N ILE A 51 4.95 -0.25 18.71
CA ILE A 51 5.60 -1.54 19.02
C ILE A 51 7.11 -1.48 18.76
N ASN A 52 7.57 -0.78 17.73
CA ASN A 52 9.00 -0.57 17.49
C ASN A 52 9.70 0.13 18.66
N GLY A 53 9.05 1.12 19.28
CA GLY A 53 9.56 1.78 20.49
C GLY A 53 9.77 0.79 21.63
N ARG A 54 8.74 0.00 21.94
CA ARG A 54 8.77 -1.03 23.00
C ARG A 54 9.80 -2.12 22.74
N ILE A 55 9.97 -2.53 21.47
CA ILE A 55 11.00 -3.49 21.07
C ILE A 55 12.40 -2.95 21.39
N LYS A 56 12.67 -1.68 21.07
CA LYS A 56 13.98 -1.07 21.34
C LYS A 56 14.28 -0.96 22.83
N GLU A 57 13.26 -0.72 23.65
CA GLU A 57 13.38 -0.69 25.12
C GLU A 57 13.71 -2.07 25.72
N GLU A 58 13.23 -3.15 25.09
CA GLU A 58 13.52 -4.53 25.51
C GLU A 58 14.79 -5.15 24.88
N GLU A 59 15.40 -4.48 23.90
CA GLU A 59 16.66 -4.94 23.26
C GLU A 59 17.86 -4.70 24.20
N GLY A 60 18.14 -5.69 25.05
CA GLY A 60 19.40 -5.79 25.80
C GLY A 60 20.54 -6.46 25.01
N ASN A 61 21.77 -6.35 25.50
CA ASN A 61 23.01 -6.92 24.89
C ASN A 61 23.10 -8.46 24.85
N GLY A 62 21.98 -9.18 24.95
CA GLY A 62 21.94 -10.64 24.93
C GLY A 62 21.99 -11.22 23.51
N ARG A 63 22.47 -12.47 23.37
CA ARG A 63 22.40 -13.21 22.10
C ARG A 63 20.94 -13.39 21.68
N GLU A 64 20.62 -12.92 20.48
CA GLU A 64 19.31 -13.08 19.84
C GLU A 64 19.00 -14.56 19.58
N SER A 65 17.78 -15.00 19.90
CA SER A 65 17.35 -16.37 19.61
C SER A 65 17.02 -16.55 18.12
N ASN A 66 17.19 -17.77 17.60
CA ASN A 66 16.82 -18.11 16.22
C ASN A 66 15.35 -17.78 15.90
N GLN A 67 14.47 -17.87 16.90
CA GLN A 67 13.06 -17.57 16.75
C GLN A 67 12.79 -16.06 16.61
N ILE A 68 13.50 -15.22 17.39
CA ILE A 68 13.43 -13.76 17.22
C ILE A 68 13.92 -13.37 15.83
N LYS A 69 15.04 -13.94 15.39
CA LYS A 69 15.59 -13.68 14.05
C LYS A 69 14.59 -14.02 12.94
N LYS A 70 13.97 -15.21 13.01
CA LYS A 70 12.93 -15.63 12.06
C LYS A 70 11.75 -14.65 12.01
N LEU A 71 11.28 -14.17 13.17
CA LEU A 71 10.19 -13.19 13.23
C LEU A 71 10.58 -11.86 12.60
N LYS A 72 11.81 -11.36 12.85
CA LYS A 72 12.32 -10.13 12.23
C LYS A 72 12.41 -10.26 10.71
N ASP A 73 12.88 -11.40 10.20
CA ASP A 73 12.98 -11.66 8.76
C ASP A 73 11.59 -11.70 8.09
N GLN A 74 10.61 -12.35 8.71
CA GLN A 74 9.22 -12.38 8.21
C GLN A 74 8.61 -10.97 8.15
N ILE A 75 8.76 -10.19 9.21
CA ILE A 75 8.29 -8.80 9.27
C ILE A 75 8.94 -7.97 8.16
N LYS A 76 10.25 -8.12 7.96
CA LYS A 76 10.98 -7.42 6.90
C LYS A 76 10.46 -7.79 5.52
N GLY A 77 10.21 -9.08 5.26
CA GLY A 77 9.62 -9.54 4.01
C GLY A 77 8.27 -8.89 3.73
N ILE A 78 7.39 -8.85 4.74
CA ILE A 78 6.08 -8.21 4.61
C ILE A 78 6.19 -6.71 4.28
N PHE A 79 7.12 -5.99 4.92
CA PHE A 79 7.32 -4.56 4.61
C PHE A 79 7.84 -4.33 3.18
N VAL A 80 8.61 -5.26 2.62
CA VAL A 80 9.00 -5.22 1.20
C VAL A 80 7.77 -5.38 0.31
N GLU A 81 6.91 -6.37 0.57
CA GLU A 81 5.67 -6.60 -0.20
C GLU A 81 4.72 -5.39 -0.16
N VAL A 82 4.57 -4.74 1.02
CA VAL A 82 3.80 -3.49 1.17
C VAL A 82 4.39 -2.38 0.30
N THR A 83 5.71 -2.21 0.34
CA THR A 83 6.41 -1.17 -0.45
C THR A 83 6.28 -1.40 -1.96
N GLU A 84 6.31 -2.65 -2.40
CA GLU A 84 6.12 -3.00 -3.81
C GLU A 84 4.69 -2.72 -4.27
N THR A 85 3.69 -3.08 -3.46
CA THR A 85 2.29 -2.79 -3.75
C THR A 85 2.03 -1.28 -3.81
N ASP A 86 2.63 -0.50 -2.90
CA ASP A 86 2.55 0.96 -2.91
C ASP A 86 3.12 1.60 -4.18
N LYS A 87 4.20 1.04 -4.74
CA LYS A 87 4.74 1.50 -6.03
C LYS A 87 3.71 1.33 -7.16
N ILE A 88 2.96 0.22 -7.14
CA ILE A 88 1.90 -0.05 -8.12
C ILE A 88 0.75 0.93 -7.95
N ILE A 89 0.26 1.14 -6.72
CA ILE A 89 -0.79 2.10 -6.41
C ILE A 89 -0.41 3.50 -6.92
N ARG A 90 0.81 3.96 -6.62
CA ARG A 90 1.30 5.27 -7.07
C ARG A 90 1.37 5.37 -8.60
N LYS A 91 1.85 4.32 -9.26
CA LYS A 91 1.89 4.26 -10.73
C LYS A 91 0.48 4.37 -11.33
N ASN A 92 -0.50 3.67 -10.74
CA ASN A 92 -1.89 3.70 -11.19
C ASN A 92 -2.52 5.09 -11.01
N ILE A 93 -2.31 5.73 -9.84
CA ILE A 93 -2.78 7.10 -9.58
C ILE A 93 -2.16 8.08 -10.59
N ASN A 94 -0.84 8.04 -10.78
CA ASN A 94 -0.15 8.91 -11.72
C ASN A 94 -0.63 8.70 -13.16
N HIS A 95 -0.90 7.45 -13.56
CA HIS A 95 -1.44 7.15 -14.87
C HIS A 95 -2.85 7.75 -15.07
N GLN A 96 -3.72 7.67 -14.06
CA GLN A 96 -5.04 8.33 -14.13
C GLN A 96 -4.91 9.85 -14.24
N LEU A 97 -4.00 10.47 -13.49
CA LEU A 97 -3.73 11.91 -13.59
C LEU A 97 -3.23 12.31 -14.98
N THR A 98 -2.34 11.52 -15.57
CA THR A 98 -1.89 11.72 -16.96
C THR A 98 -3.05 11.65 -17.94
N ILE A 99 -3.93 10.64 -17.84
CA ILE A 99 -5.12 10.51 -18.70
C ILE A 99 -6.03 11.74 -18.56
N VAL A 100 -6.26 12.20 -17.33
CA VAL A 100 -7.08 13.41 -17.08
C VAL A 100 -6.43 14.62 -17.76
N LYS A 101 -5.13 14.82 -17.58
CA LYS A 101 -4.38 15.91 -18.20
C LYS A 101 -4.43 15.85 -19.73
N GLU A 102 -4.27 14.66 -20.32
CA GLU A 102 -4.38 14.44 -21.77
C GLU A 102 -5.78 14.78 -22.29
N LYS A 103 -6.84 14.35 -21.59
CA LYS A 103 -8.23 14.67 -21.94
C LYS A 103 -8.54 16.16 -21.86
N LEU A 104 -8.05 16.84 -20.82
CA LEU A 104 -8.23 18.27 -20.64
C LEU A 104 -7.47 19.09 -21.70
N ASN A 105 -6.25 18.68 -22.02
CA ASN A 105 -5.40 19.40 -22.99
C ASN A 105 -5.74 19.06 -24.45
N ASN A 106 -6.32 17.90 -24.73
CA ASN A 106 -6.71 17.45 -26.07
C ASN A 106 -8.15 16.89 -26.09
N PRO A 107 -9.18 17.72 -25.85
CA PRO A 107 -10.57 17.27 -25.74
C PRO A 107 -11.11 16.59 -27.01
N LYS A 108 -10.52 16.87 -28.18
CA LYS A 108 -10.90 16.29 -29.48
C LYS A 108 -10.47 14.82 -29.69
N SER A 109 -9.51 14.31 -28.92
CA SER A 109 -9.04 12.91 -29.02
C SER A 109 -10.10 11.90 -28.52
N THR A 110 -10.97 12.32 -27.60
CA THR A 110 -12.00 11.46 -27.01
C THR A 110 -13.27 11.30 -27.87
N LEU A 111 -13.39 12.01 -29.00
CA LEU A 111 -14.56 11.98 -29.88
C LEU A 111 -14.33 11.27 -31.23
N THR A 112 -13.12 10.85 -31.56
CA THR A 112 -12.81 10.25 -32.88
C THR A 112 -12.91 8.71 -32.95
N SER A 113 -13.31 8.03 -31.87
CA SER A 113 -13.60 6.59 -31.94
C SER A 113 -14.96 6.24 -32.56
N LYS A 114 -15.74 7.23 -33.04
CA LYS A 114 -17.04 7.01 -33.74
C LYS A 114 -17.19 7.79 -35.06
N SER A 115 -16.12 7.97 -35.81
CA SER A 115 -16.23 8.26 -37.24
C SER A 115 -15.63 7.11 -38.04
N LEU A 116 -16.32 5.96 -38.02
CA LEU A 116 -16.15 4.95 -39.05
C LEU A 116 -16.55 5.58 -40.38
N ASN A 117 -15.53 5.90 -41.15
CA ASN A 117 -15.57 6.37 -42.51
C ASN A 117 -16.15 5.23 -43.37
N ILE A 118 -17.47 5.20 -43.57
CA ILE A 118 -18.06 4.40 -44.64
C ILE A 118 -18.26 5.36 -45.81
N LYS A 119 -17.44 5.13 -46.85
CA LYS A 119 -17.43 5.85 -48.12
C LYS A 119 -18.81 5.78 -48.81
N ALA A 120 -19.05 6.80 -49.63
CA ALA A 120 -20.14 6.96 -50.59
C ALA A 120 -20.42 5.72 -51.44
#